data_AF-A0A0F8XPH4-F1
#
_entry.id   AF-A0A0F8XPH4-F1
#
_cell.length_a   1.000
_cell.length_b   1.000
_cell.length_c   1.000
_cell.angle_alpha   90.00
_cell.angle_beta   90.00
_cell.angle_gamma   90.00
#
_symmetry.space_group_name_H-M   'P 1'
#
loop_
_entity.id
_entity.type
_entity.pdbx_description
1 polymer ?
#
loop_
_entity_poly.entity_id
_entity_poly.type
_entity_poly.pdbx_seq_one_letter_code
_entity_poly.pdbx_strand_id
1 'polypeptide(L)' 'MARMRVISMGQWGEGGIQVNYQMVPGTGGGRYEVNHTEMALPDSATEFARLLAIRMYDEYDIEGTKVT' A
#
# COMPACT_ATOMS: atom_id res chain seq x y z
N MET A 1 12.58 -6.59 -12.25
CA MET A 1 12.26 -5.24 -11.71
C MET A 1 11.94 -5.39 -10.23
N ALA A 2 12.48 -4.52 -9.37
CA ALA A 2 12.04 -4.44 -7.99
C ALA A 2 10.60 -3.90 -7.93
N ARG A 3 9.78 -4.44 -7.03
CA ARG A 3 8.38 -4.01 -6.84
C ARG A 3 8.18 -3.67 -5.37
N MET A 4 7.46 -2.59 -5.08
CA MET A 4 6.99 -2.29 -3.73
C MET A 4 5.65 -3.00 -3.52
N ARG A 5 5.52 -3.75 -2.42
CA ARG A 5 4.26 -4.34 -1.98
C ARG A 5 3.80 -3.65 -0.70
N VAL A 6 2.50 -3.53 -0.53
CA VAL A 6 1.93 -3.18 0.79
C VAL A 6 2.14 -4.39 1.70
N ILE A 7 2.57 -4.14 2.94
CA ILE A 7 2.78 -5.20 3.93
C ILE A 7 1.87 -5.07 5.14
N SER A 8 1.43 -3.86 5.46
CA SER A 8 0.51 -3.64 6.56
C SER A 8 -0.18 -2.29 6.39
N MET A 9 -1.44 -2.25 6.79
CA MET A 9 -2.25 -1.05 6.82
C MET A 9 -2.80 -0.83 8.23
N GLY A 10 -2.81 0.41 8.68
CA GLY A 10 -3.20 0.77 10.04
C GLY A 10 -3.93 2.11 10.12
N GLN A 11 -4.52 2.38 11.28
CA GLN A 11 -5.13 3.66 11.61
C GLN A 11 -4.08 4.62 12.15
N TRP A 12 -4.12 5.87 11.70
CA TRP A 12 -3.24 6.94 12.14
C TRP A 12 -4.04 8.12 12.72
N GLY A 13 -3.86 8.42 14.01
CA GLY A 13 -4.57 9.53 14.65
C GLY A 13 -6.09 9.42 14.62
N GLU A 14 -6.78 10.57 14.62
CA GLU A 14 -8.25 10.70 14.66
C GLU A 14 -8.91 10.39 13.29
N GLY A 15 -8.64 9.20 12.75
CA GLY A 15 -9.26 8.69 11.52
C GLY A 15 -8.38 8.76 10.28
N GLY A 16 -7.09 9.06 10.41
CA GLY A 16 -6.12 8.92 9.32
C GLY A 16 -5.78 7.46 9.02
N ILE A 17 -5.11 7.27 7.91
CA ILE A 17 -4.65 5.98 7.41
C ILE A 17 -3.12 5.99 7.31
N GLN A 18 -2.50 4.87 7.69
CA GLN A 18 -1.09 4.60 7.53
C GLN A 18 -0.91 3.33 6.69
N VAL A 19 -0.02 3.40 5.70
CA VAL A 19 0.30 2.30 4.81
C VAL A 19 1.80 2.06 4.85
N ASN A 20 2.20 0.83 5.20
CA ASN A 20 3.59 0.41 5.15
C ASN A 20 3.81 -0.42 3.88
N TYR A 21 4.85 -0.04 3.14
CA TYR A 21 5.32 -0.69 1.94
C TYR A 21 6.67 -1.35 2.23
N GLN A 22 6.87 -2.53 1.66
CA GLN A 22 8.14 -3.22 1.64
C GLN A 22 8.58 -3.40 0.20
N MET A 23 9.81 -3.02 -0.10
CA MET A 23 10.44 -3.34 -1.37
C MET A 23 10.74 -4.84 -1.42
N VAL A 24 10.15 -5.54 -2.38
CA VAL A 24 10.52 -6.93 -2.69
C VAL A 24 11.69 -6.87 -3.67
N PRO A 25 12.90 -7.28 -3.25
CA PRO A 25 14.04 -7.28 -4.15
C PRO A 25 13.81 -8.25 -5.30
N GLY A 26 14.07 -7.80 -6.53
CA GLY A 26 14.03 -8.67 -7.69
C GLY A 26 15.13 -9.74 -7.63
N THR A 27 14.96 -10.83 -8.38
CA THR A 27 15.80 -12.06 -8.41
C THR A 27 17.27 -11.89 -8.83
N GLY A 28 17.86 -10.68 -8.79
CA GLY A 28 19.22 -10.45 -9.27
C GLY A 28 19.96 -9.23 -8.70
N GLY A 29 19.47 -8.54 -7.67
CA GLY A 29 20.19 -7.37 -7.17
C GLY A 29 19.84 -7.01 -5.73
N GLY A 30 20.83 -7.14 -4.83
CA GLY A 30 20.92 -6.47 -3.53
C GLY A 30 19.85 -6.82 -2.48
N ARG A 31 20.30 -7.33 -1.33
CA ARG A 31 19.48 -7.56 -0.12
C ARG A 31 19.08 -6.26 0.59
N TYR A 32 18.68 -5.23 -0.15
CA TYR A 32 18.22 -3.98 0.46
C TYR A 32 16.73 -4.07 0.67
N GLU A 33 16.35 -4.36 1.91
CA GLU A 33 14.97 -4.25 2.38
C GLU A 33 14.70 -2.78 2.70
N VAL A 34 13.92 -2.13 1.84
CA VAL A 34 13.49 -0.74 2.05
C VAL A 34 12.05 -0.78 2.53
N ASN A 35 11.83 -0.29 3.74
CA ASN A 35 10.50 -0.04 4.28
C ASN A 35 10.15 1.43 4.05
N HIS A 36 8.99 1.68 3.48
CA HIS A 36 8.45 3.01 3.27
C HIS A 36 7.08 3.11 3.93
N THR A 37 6.80 4.25 4.58
CA THR A 37 5.53 4.48 5.27
C THR A 37 4.90 5.74 4.73
N GLU A 38 3.66 5.64 4.26
CA GLU A 38 2.84 6.78 3.87
C GLU A 38 1.69 6.94 4.86
N MET A 39 1.35 8.19 5.16
CA MET A 39 0.31 8.54 6.14
C MET A 39 -0.51 9.69 5.60
N ALA A 40 -1.84 9.62 5.74
CA ALA A 40 -2.72 10.74 5.42
C ALA A 40 -3.84 10.86 6.44
N LEU A 41 -4.13 12.10 6.84
CA LEU A 41 -5.33 12.45 7.59
C LEU A 41 -6.47 12.78 6.60
N PRO A 42 -7.75 12.71 7.03
CA PRO A 42 -8.90 12.95 6.15
C PRO A 42 -8.97 14.38 5.57
N ASP A 43 -8.29 15.34 6.21
CA ASP A 43 -8.14 16.72 5.74
C ASP A 43 -7.36 16.81 4.41
N SER A 44 -6.41 15.90 4.18
CA SER A 44 -5.71 15.70 2.92
C SER A 44 -6.49 14.75 2.02
N ALA A 45 -7.64 15.21 1.54
CA ALA A 45 -8.64 14.38 0.84
C ALA A 45 -8.06 13.55 -0.32
N THR A 46 -7.14 14.11 -1.12
CA THR A 46 -6.53 13.41 -2.26
C THR A 46 -5.62 12.28 -1.82
N GLU A 47 -4.74 12.53 -0.84
CA GLU A 47 -3.80 11.53 -0.33
C GLU A 47 -4.53 10.46 0.48
N PHE A 48 -5.52 10.88 1.26
CA PHE A 48 -6.37 9.98 2.01
C PHE A 48 -7.15 9.04 1.09
N ALA A 49 -7.77 9.56 0.02
CA ALA A 49 -8.47 8.74 -0.96
C ALA A 49 -7.54 7.77 -1.69
N ARG A 50 -6.31 8.20 -2.02
CA ARG A 50 -5.28 7.34 -2.64
C ARG A 50 -4.92 6.17 -1.72
N LEU A 51 -4.59 6.44 -0.46
CA LEU A 51 -4.24 5.40 0.51
C LEU A 51 -5.43 4.50 0.87
N LEU A 52 -6.65 5.04 0.91
CA LEU A 52 -7.87 4.28 1.10
C LEU A 52 -8.18 3.36 -0.08
N ALA A 53 -7.95 3.79 -1.32
CA ALA A 53 -8.13 2.95 -2.50
C ALA A 53 -7.17 1.73 -2.44
N ILE A 54 -5.93 1.95 -2.02
CA ILE A 54 -4.96 0.87 -1.79
C ILE A 54 -5.49 -0.13 -0.76
N ARG A 55 -6.15 0.36 0.31
CA ARG A 55 -6.83 -0.49 1.30
C ARG A 55 -7.86 -1.40 0.68
N MET A 56 -8.73 -0.83 -0.16
CA MET A 56 -9.79 -1.59 -0.79
C MET A 56 -9.22 -2.62 -1.77
N TYR A 57 -8.17 -2.30 -2.52
CA TYR A 57 -7.57 -3.28 -3.43
C TYR A 57 -6.92 -4.46 -2.70
N ASP A 58 -6.32 -4.25 -1.53
CA ASP A 58 -5.70 -5.30 -0.72
C ASP A 58 -6.75 -6.14 0.06
N GLU A 59 -7.75 -5.48 0.67
CA GLU A 59 -8.83 -6.16 1.41
C GLU A 59 -9.74 -6.99 0.49
N TYR A 60 -9.91 -6.58 -0.78
CA TYR A 60 -10.82 -7.24 -1.71
C TYR A 60 -10.15 -8.16 -2.72
N ASP A 61 -8.80 -8.31 -2.72
CA ASP A 61 -7.99 -9.08 -3.69
C ASP A 61 -8.84 -9.71 -4.79
N ILE A 62 -9.33 -8.82 -5.67
CA ILE A 62 -10.34 -9.18 -6.65
C ILE A 62 -9.56 -10.00 -7.66
N GLU A 63 -9.63 -11.33 -7.54
CA GLU A 63 -9.24 -12.24 -8.59
C GLU A 63 -9.99 -11.78 -9.85
N GLY A 64 -9.29 -10.99 -10.66
CA GLY A 64 -9.77 -10.43 -11.90
C GLY A 64 -9.92 -11.53 -12.94
N THR A 65 -10.79 -12.50 -12.67
CA THR A 65 -11.28 -13.41 -13.68
C THR A 65 -12.21 -12.58 -14.55
N LYS A 66 -11.68 -12.11 -15.68
CA LYS A 66 -12.46 -11.48 -16.73
C LYS A 66 -13.53 -12.48 -17.17
N VAL A 67 -14.76 -12.30 -16.71
CA VAL A 67 -15.91 -13.06 -17.20
C VAL A 67 -16.13 -12.59 -18.64
N THR A 68 -15.77 -13.45 -19.59
CA THR A 68 -16.08 -13.32 -21.02
C THR A 68 -17.56 -13.49 -21.27
#